data_AF-A0A0G2ESH3-F1
#
_entry.id   AF-A0A0G2ESH3-F1
#
_cell.length_a   1.000
_cell.length_b   1.000
_cell.length_c   1.000
_cell.angle_alpha   90.00
_cell.angle_beta   90.00
_cell.angle_gamma   90.00
#
_symmetry.space_group_name_H-M   'P 1'
#
loop_
_entity.id
_entity.type
_entity.pdbx_description
1 polymer ?
#
loop_
_entity_poly.entity_id
_entity_poly.type
_entity_poly.pdbx_seq_one_letter_code
_entity_poly.pdbx_strand_id
1 'polypeptide(L)'
;MDDFNSETDSDYTSYWRDWFISSRGNEYFCEIDEEYLTDRFNLTGLQTEVQYYQYALDLVTDVFDLDCDDDMREAIEKSARHLYGLVHARYIVTTRGLAKMLDKYKKADFGKCPRVLCGGHPLLPMGQSDIAHLKTVKLYCPKCEDIYNPKSSRHASIDGAYFGTSFHNILFQVYPALIPEKSKRRYEPKVFGFRVHAAAALARWQDGARVEMRKRLKEAGVENVGFTEDAEDGDSAEEELEHDESEDGMDEDGLGLAKTPAADGETKAA
;
A
#
# COMPACT_ATOMS: atom_id res chain seq x y z
N MET A 1 -29.29 -0.82 -55.04
CA MET A 1 -28.35 -1.85 -54.57
C MET A 1 -27.02 -1.18 -54.54
N ASP A 2 -26.59 -0.83 -53.33
CA ASP A 2 -25.20 -0.69 -52.87
C ASP A 2 -25.34 -0.17 -51.44
N ASP A 3 -25.62 -1.12 -50.54
CA ASP A 3 -25.56 -0.93 -49.11
C ASP A 3 -24.12 -0.58 -48.74
N PHE A 4 -23.92 0.67 -48.34
CA PHE A 4 -22.69 1.10 -47.67
C PHE A 4 -22.71 0.47 -46.28
N ASN A 5 -22.27 -0.80 -46.21
CA ASN A 5 -22.01 -1.49 -44.96
C ASN A 5 -20.86 -0.75 -44.28
N SER A 6 -21.21 0.17 -43.39
CA SER A 6 -20.29 0.69 -42.41
C SER A 6 -19.81 -0.50 -41.58
N GLU A 7 -18.60 -0.99 -41.87
CA GLU A 7 -17.81 -1.80 -40.96
C GLU A 7 -17.49 -0.95 -39.73
N THR A 8 -18.50 -0.78 -38.88
CA THR A 8 -18.30 -0.49 -37.47
C THR A 8 -18.44 -1.83 -36.76
N ASP A 9 -17.52 -2.75 -37.08
CA ASP A 9 -17.39 -3.95 -36.26
C ASP A 9 -16.64 -3.51 -35.00
N SER A 10 -17.41 -3.44 -33.93
CA SER A 10 -17.00 -2.92 -32.64
C SER A 10 -15.83 -3.72 -32.07
N ASP A 11 -14.77 -2.98 -31.71
CA ASP A 11 -13.63 -3.34 -30.85
C ASP A 11 -14.02 -3.90 -29.46
N TYR A 12 -14.96 -4.84 -29.35
CA TYR A 12 -15.60 -5.25 -28.10
C TYR A 12 -15.29 -6.67 -27.61
N THR A 13 -14.28 -7.37 -28.11
CA THR A 13 -13.98 -8.70 -27.52
C THR A 13 -12.49 -9.02 -27.49
N SER A 14 -11.77 -8.47 -26.50
CA SER A 14 -10.59 -9.16 -25.98
C SER A 14 -11.01 -10.15 -24.91
N TYR A 15 -11.53 -11.30 -25.36
CA TYR A 15 -12.24 -12.27 -24.53
C TYR A 15 -11.39 -12.73 -23.34
N TRP A 16 -10.09 -12.98 -23.53
CA TRP A 16 -9.26 -13.47 -22.43
C TRP A 16 -9.00 -12.41 -21.34
N ARG A 17 -8.68 -11.17 -21.73
CA ARG A 17 -8.39 -10.09 -20.76
C ARG A 17 -9.62 -9.74 -19.93
N ASP A 18 -10.76 -9.59 -20.58
CA ASP A 18 -12.03 -9.29 -19.93
C ASP A 18 -12.49 -10.43 -19.01
N TRP A 19 -12.33 -11.67 -19.49
CA TRP A 19 -12.58 -12.87 -18.68
C TRP A 19 -11.64 -12.92 -17.46
N PHE A 20 -10.35 -12.65 -17.63
CA PHE A 20 -9.39 -12.68 -16.54
C PHE A 20 -9.71 -11.65 -15.47
N ILE A 21 -10.02 -10.41 -15.84
CA ILE A 21 -10.29 -9.33 -14.87
C ILE A 21 -11.65 -9.53 -14.18
N SER A 22 -12.64 -10.07 -14.88
CA SER A 22 -13.96 -10.40 -14.31
C SER A 22 -13.96 -11.68 -13.47
N SER A 23 -12.90 -12.49 -13.57
CA SER A 23 -12.77 -13.73 -12.80
C SER A 23 -12.67 -13.45 -11.30
N ARG A 24 -13.32 -14.32 -10.52
CA ARG A 24 -13.36 -14.23 -9.05
C ARG A 24 -11.94 -14.26 -8.49
N GLY A 25 -11.58 -13.23 -7.72
CA GLY A 25 -10.25 -13.09 -7.12
C GLY A 25 -9.36 -12.09 -7.85
N ASN A 26 -9.74 -11.61 -9.03
CA ASN A 26 -8.94 -10.68 -9.83
C ASN A 26 -9.43 -9.22 -9.79
N GLU A 27 -10.27 -8.87 -8.80
CA GLU A 27 -10.88 -7.53 -8.72
C GLU A 27 -9.88 -6.39 -8.53
N TYR A 28 -8.64 -6.70 -8.13
CA TYR A 28 -7.57 -5.71 -7.95
C TYR A 28 -6.84 -5.37 -9.26
N PHE A 29 -6.95 -6.20 -10.28
CA PHE A 29 -6.32 -5.90 -11.56
C PHE A 29 -7.07 -4.78 -12.28
N CYS A 30 -6.33 -3.98 -13.05
CA CYS A 30 -6.90 -3.16 -14.11
C CYS A 30 -6.64 -3.80 -15.47
N GLU A 31 -7.40 -3.35 -16.46
CA GLU A 31 -7.21 -3.74 -17.84
C GLU A 31 -5.97 -3.07 -18.42
N ILE A 32 -5.06 -3.88 -18.98
CA ILE A 32 -3.87 -3.40 -19.68
C ILE A 32 -4.26 -3.09 -21.13
N ASP A 33 -3.86 -1.91 -21.61
CA ASP A 33 -4.12 -1.53 -23.01
C ASP A 33 -3.42 -2.50 -23.97
N GLU A 34 -4.09 -2.83 -25.07
CA GLU A 34 -3.54 -3.73 -26.09
C GLU A 34 -2.27 -3.16 -26.75
N GLU A 35 -2.22 -1.84 -26.96
CA GLU A 35 -1.03 -1.13 -27.44
C GLU A 35 0.18 -1.37 -26.52
N TYR A 36 -0.04 -1.50 -25.21
CA TYR A 36 1.03 -1.75 -24.25
C TYR A 36 1.55 -3.19 -24.33
N LEU A 37 0.65 -4.16 -24.55
CA LEU A 37 0.97 -5.58 -24.69
C LEU A 37 1.64 -5.91 -26.03
N THR A 38 1.33 -5.17 -27.09
CA THR A 38 1.92 -5.40 -28.42
C THR A 38 3.29 -4.76 -28.59
N ASP A 39 3.63 -3.75 -27.79
CA ASP A 39 4.97 -3.15 -27.78
C ASP A 39 5.99 -4.03 -27.03
N ARG A 40 6.89 -4.64 -27.81
CA ARG A 40 7.96 -5.52 -27.33
C ARG A 40 8.89 -4.85 -26.33
N PHE A 41 9.06 -3.52 -26.38
CA PHE A 41 9.95 -2.82 -25.46
C PHE A 41 9.45 -2.94 -24.01
N ASN A 42 8.13 -2.84 -23.80
CA ASN A 42 7.52 -2.95 -22.47
C ASN A 42 7.67 -4.35 -21.86
N LEU A 43 7.79 -5.37 -22.71
CA LEU A 43 7.89 -6.79 -22.32
C LEU A 43 9.33 -7.29 -22.16
N THR A 44 10.33 -6.42 -22.35
CA THR A 44 11.75 -6.78 -22.29
C THR A 44 12.09 -7.52 -20.98
N GLY A 45 12.80 -8.65 -21.09
CA GLY A 45 13.24 -9.47 -19.96
C GLY A 45 12.22 -10.49 -19.43
N LEU A 46 10.92 -10.37 -19.77
CA LEU A 46 9.90 -11.31 -19.27
C LEU A 46 10.01 -12.71 -19.91
N GLN A 47 10.63 -12.81 -21.09
CA GLN A 47 10.82 -14.08 -21.79
C GLN A 47 11.66 -15.09 -21.00
N THR A 48 12.55 -14.64 -20.11
CA THR A 48 13.35 -15.52 -19.25
C THR A 48 12.64 -15.92 -17.95
N GLU A 49 11.60 -15.18 -17.56
CA GLU A 49 10.84 -15.43 -16.33
C GLU A 49 9.62 -16.33 -16.57
N VAL A 50 9.02 -16.24 -17.76
CA VAL A 50 7.76 -16.93 -18.09
C VAL A 50 8.01 -18.14 -18.98
N GLN A 51 7.55 -19.31 -18.54
CA GLN A 51 7.54 -20.53 -19.35
C GLN A 51 6.51 -20.42 -20.48
N TYR A 52 6.77 -21.00 -21.65
CA TYR A 52 5.87 -20.92 -22.81
C TYR A 52 5.52 -19.47 -23.20
N TYR A 53 6.44 -18.53 -23.02
CA TYR A 53 6.22 -17.09 -23.19
C TYR A 53 5.45 -16.72 -24.46
N GLN A 54 5.82 -17.26 -25.62
CA GLN A 54 5.15 -16.93 -26.89
C GLN A 54 3.69 -17.37 -26.87
N TYR A 55 3.42 -18.62 -26.49
CA TYR A 55 2.05 -19.15 -26.38
C TYR A 55 1.22 -18.41 -25.32
N ALA A 56 1.84 -18.04 -24.20
CA ALA A 56 1.20 -17.25 -23.16
C ALA A 56 0.84 -15.85 -23.67
N LEU A 57 1.71 -15.20 -24.43
CA LEU A 57 1.44 -13.90 -25.04
C LEU A 57 0.34 -13.99 -26.08
N ASP A 58 0.41 -14.97 -26.98
CA ASP A 58 -0.61 -15.22 -28.01
C ASP A 58 -1.99 -15.44 -27.38
N LEU A 59 -2.05 -16.12 -26.22
CA LEU A 59 -3.30 -16.34 -25.47
C LEU A 59 -3.84 -15.04 -24.86
N VAL A 60 -2.98 -14.20 -24.27
CA VAL A 60 -3.37 -12.91 -23.68
C VAL A 60 -3.81 -11.91 -24.74
N THR A 61 -3.30 -12.02 -25.97
CA THR A 61 -3.69 -11.17 -27.11
C THR A 61 -4.77 -11.80 -28.00
N ASP A 62 -5.40 -12.90 -27.57
CA ASP A 62 -6.47 -13.61 -28.31
C ASP A 62 -6.05 -14.05 -29.75
N VAL A 63 -4.75 -14.31 -29.98
CA VAL A 63 -4.19 -14.84 -31.25
C VAL A 63 -3.83 -16.35 -31.14
N PHE A 64 -4.19 -16.98 -30.02
CA PHE A 64 -3.84 -18.37 -29.75
C PHE A 64 -4.70 -19.37 -30.54
N ASP A 65 -4.11 -20.02 -31.53
CA ASP A 65 -4.76 -21.00 -32.43
C ASP A 65 -4.14 -22.42 -32.34
N LEU A 66 -3.46 -22.73 -31.24
CA LEU A 66 -2.85 -24.05 -31.06
C LEU A 66 -3.87 -25.05 -30.50
N ASP A 67 -4.09 -26.13 -31.24
CA ASP A 67 -4.80 -27.32 -30.75
C ASP A 67 -3.79 -28.19 -29.96
N CYS A 68 -3.86 -28.13 -28.64
CA CYS A 68 -3.02 -28.88 -27.72
C CYS A 68 -3.87 -29.71 -26.75
N ASP A 69 -3.25 -30.71 -26.14
CA ASP A 69 -3.88 -31.50 -25.08
C ASP A 69 -4.20 -30.64 -23.84
N ASP A 70 -5.20 -31.09 -23.07
CA ASP A 70 -5.74 -30.34 -21.93
C ASP A 70 -4.65 -29.97 -20.89
N ASP A 71 -3.70 -30.87 -20.65
CA ASP A 71 -2.58 -30.65 -19.71
C ASP A 71 -1.65 -29.52 -20.18
N MET A 72 -1.34 -29.47 -21.47
CA MET A 72 -0.52 -28.40 -22.05
C MET A 72 -1.26 -27.08 -22.07
N ARG A 73 -2.57 -27.09 -22.37
CA ARG A 73 -3.42 -25.90 -22.32
C ARG A 73 -3.46 -25.31 -20.91
N GLU A 74 -3.63 -26.12 -19.87
CA GLU A 74 -3.60 -25.64 -18.48
C GLU A 74 -2.26 -25.01 -18.11
N ALA A 75 -1.15 -25.61 -18.55
CA ALA A 75 0.19 -25.07 -18.34
C ALA A 75 0.37 -23.69 -19.03
N ILE A 76 -0.10 -23.54 -20.26
CA ILE A 76 -0.08 -22.27 -21.00
C ILE A 76 -0.95 -21.22 -20.30
N GLU A 77 -2.15 -21.58 -19.84
CA GLU A 77 -3.03 -20.68 -19.11
C GLU A 77 -2.40 -20.19 -17.79
N LYS A 78 -1.69 -21.07 -17.08
CA LYS A 78 -0.94 -20.69 -15.87
C LYS A 78 0.16 -19.70 -16.20
N SER A 79 0.90 -19.93 -17.29
CA SER A 79 1.92 -18.99 -17.79
C SER A 79 1.33 -17.67 -18.25
N ALA A 80 0.16 -17.67 -18.91
CA ALA A 80 -0.54 -16.47 -19.34
C ALA A 80 -0.98 -15.60 -18.16
N ARG A 81 -1.56 -16.22 -17.12
CA ARG A 81 -1.89 -15.51 -15.86
C ARG A 81 -0.66 -14.91 -15.19
N HIS A 82 0.46 -15.64 -15.21
CA HIS A 82 1.72 -15.17 -14.66
C HIS A 82 2.30 -13.99 -15.46
N LEU A 83 2.34 -14.11 -16.79
CA LEU A 83 2.77 -13.07 -17.71
C LEU A 83 1.95 -11.80 -17.52
N TYR A 84 0.61 -11.92 -17.56
CA TYR A 84 -0.28 -10.78 -17.40
C TYR A 84 -0.04 -10.06 -16.06
N GLY A 85 0.19 -10.81 -14.98
CA GLY A 85 0.54 -10.25 -13.68
C GLY A 85 1.86 -9.46 -13.68
N LEU A 86 2.91 -9.99 -14.32
CA LEU A 86 4.20 -9.28 -14.42
C LEU A 86 4.11 -8.02 -15.28
N VAL A 87 3.36 -8.08 -16.39
CA VAL A 87 3.11 -6.90 -17.22
C VAL A 87 2.26 -5.88 -16.48
N HIS A 88 1.26 -6.32 -15.71
CA HIS A 88 0.43 -5.44 -14.89
C HIS A 88 1.26 -4.61 -13.91
N ALA A 89 2.25 -5.21 -13.23
CA ALA A 89 3.14 -4.50 -12.32
C ALA A 89 3.89 -3.34 -13.00
N ARG A 90 4.30 -3.52 -14.26
CA ARG A 90 4.93 -2.48 -15.07
C ARG A 90 3.92 -1.44 -15.55
N TYR A 91 2.75 -1.89 -15.99
CA TYR A 91 1.71 -1.04 -16.55
C TYR A 91 1.12 -0.06 -15.54
N ILE A 92 0.84 -0.48 -14.30
CA ILE A 92 0.21 0.37 -13.29
C ILE A 92 1.09 1.52 -12.79
N VAL A 93 2.36 1.54 -13.16
CA VAL A 93 3.30 2.65 -12.90
C VAL A 93 3.29 3.69 -14.03
N THR A 94 2.74 3.36 -15.19
CA THR A 94 2.58 4.28 -16.32
C THR A 94 1.44 5.28 -16.07
N THR A 95 1.42 6.40 -16.79
CA THR A 95 0.35 7.41 -16.68
C THR A 95 -1.04 6.84 -16.97
N ARG A 96 -1.18 5.97 -17.99
CA ARG A 96 -2.44 5.31 -18.33
C ARG A 96 -2.88 4.31 -17.25
N GLY A 97 -1.95 3.46 -16.79
CA GLY A 97 -2.24 2.49 -15.73
C GLY A 97 -2.59 3.13 -14.39
N LEU A 98 -1.89 4.20 -14.01
CA LEU A 98 -2.19 4.98 -12.80
C LEU A 98 -3.61 5.55 -12.83
N ALA A 99 -4.06 6.08 -13.98
CA ALA A 99 -5.43 6.61 -14.13
C ALA A 99 -6.48 5.51 -13.92
N LYS A 100 -6.31 4.33 -14.53
CA LYS A 100 -7.24 3.19 -14.35
C LYS A 100 -7.27 2.71 -12.89
N MET A 101 -6.12 2.62 -12.25
CA MET A 101 -6.05 2.22 -10.84
C MET A 101 -6.63 3.28 -9.90
N LEU A 102 -6.47 4.56 -10.24
CA LEU A 102 -7.07 5.67 -9.51
C LEU A 102 -8.60 5.59 -9.51
N ASP A 103 -9.21 5.25 -10.64
CA ASP A 103 -10.67 5.10 -10.72
C ASP A 103 -11.18 3.97 -9.82
N LYS A 104 -10.44 2.86 -9.75
CA LYS A 104 -10.71 1.75 -8.81
C LYS A 104 -10.50 2.17 -7.35
N TYR A 105 -9.48 2.97 -7.07
CA TYR A 105 -9.21 3.50 -5.73
C TYR A 105 -10.34 4.41 -5.23
N LYS A 106 -10.83 5.32 -6.08
CA LYS A 106 -11.98 6.19 -5.76
C LYS A 106 -13.26 5.41 -5.47
N LYS A 107 -13.47 4.28 -6.15
CA LYS A 107 -14.59 3.36 -5.92
C LYS A 107 -14.40 2.45 -4.70
N ALA A 108 -13.21 2.46 -4.09
CA ALA A 108 -12.80 1.58 -3.00
C ALA A 108 -12.85 0.07 -3.37
N ASP A 109 -12.58 -0.27 -4.63
CA ASP A 109 -12.58 -1.66 -5.13
C ASP A 109 -11.56 -2.55 -4.39
N PHE A 110 -10.44 -1.95 -3.96
CA PHE A 110 -9.38 -2.63 -3.22
C PHE A 110 -9.74 -2.91 -1.75
N GLY A 111 -10.88 -2.41 -1.30
CA GLY A 111 -11.33 -2.50 0.09
C GLY A 111 -10.96 -1.27 0.92
N LYS A 112 -11.25 -1.40 2.22
CA LYS A 112 -11.19 -0.32 3.20
C LYS A 112 -10.31 -0.71 4.39
N CYS A 113 -9.64 0.27 4.97
CA CYS A 113 -8.72 0.08 6.08
C CYS A 113 -9.43 -0.60 7.28
N PRO A 114 -8.87 -1.68 7.84
CA PRO A 114 -9.45 -2.38 8.99
C PRO A 114 -9.26 -1.60 10.30
N ARG A 115 -8.33 -0.64 10.35
CA ARG A 115 -8.12 0.20 11.54
C ARG A 115 -9.34 1.10 11.74
N VAL A 116 -10.01 0.95 12.88
CA VAL A 116 -11.25 1.69 13.23
C VAL A 116 -11.05 3.21 13.11
N LEU A 117 -9.92 3.72 13.60
CA LEU A 117 -9.59 5.14 13.59
C LEU A 117 -9.33 5.71 12.18
N CYS A 118 -9.15 4.85 11.16
CA CYS A 118 -9.07 5.31 9.79
C CYS A 118 -10.45 5.62 9.19
N GLY A 119 -11.55 5.19 9.80
CA GLY A 119 -12.91 5.44 9.32
C GLY A 119 -13.22 4.71 8.01
N GLY A 120 -12.57 3.57 7.74
CA GLY A 120 -12.76 2.82 6.50
C GLY A 120 -12.20 3.51 5.26
N HIS A 121 -11.08 4.22 5.39
CA HIS A 121 -10.37 4.84 4.27
C HIS A 121 -9.98 3.81 3.19
N PRO A 122 -10.12 4.12 1.88
CA PRO A 122 -9.79 3.20 0.78
C PRO A 122 -8.32 2.79 0.79
N LEU A 123 -8.06 1.56 0.38
CA LEU A 123 -6.72 0.95 0.33
C LEU A 123 -6.18 0.89 -1.09
N LEU A 124 -4.89 0.63 -1.22
CA LEU A 124 -4.22 0.34 -2.49
C LEU A 124 -3.52 -1.01 -2.44
N PRO A 125 -3.54 -1.82 -3.51
CA PRO A 125 -2.79 -3.07 -3.55
C PRO A 125 -1.29 -2.77 -3.68
N MET A 126 -0.46 -3.60 -3.05
CA MET A 126 0.99 -3.53 -3.17
C MET A 126 1.64 -4.89 -2.88
N GLY A 127 2.82 -5.10 -3.44
CA GLY A 127 3.68 -6.25 -3.16
C GLY A 127 4.74 -5.91 -2.11
N GLN A 128 5.05 -6.86 -1.22
CA GLN A 128 6.23 -6.72 -0.33
C GLN A 128 7.55 -7.07 -1.02
N SER A 129 7.48 -7.66 -2.21
CA SER A 129 8.61 -8.02 -3.05
C SER A 129 8.18 -7.96 -4.51
N ASP A 130 9.10 -7.57 -5.39
CA ASP A 130 8.91 -7.60 -6.84
C ASP A 130 9.26 -8.98 -7.44
N ILE A 131 9.78 -9.90 -6.64
CA ILE A 131 10.09 -11.27 -7.06
C ILE A 131 8.82 -12.12 -6.93
N ALA A 132 8.39 -12.70 -8.05
CA ALA A 132 7.21 -13.56 -8.09
C ALA A 132 7.35 -14.80 -7.18
N HIS A 133 6.20 -15.30 -6.73
CA HIS A 133 6.00 -16.48 -5.91
C HIS A 133 6.59 -16.40 -4.49
N LEU A 134 7.06 -15.23 -4.07
CA LEU A 134 7.61 -15.04 -2.73
C LEU A 134 6.53 -14.69 -1.70
N LYS A 135 5.70 -13.69 -2.01
CA LYS A 135 4.70 -13.15 -1.09
C LYS A 135 3.44 -12.73 -1.84
N THR A 136 2.30 -12.92 -1.18
CA THR A 136 0.99 -12.54 -1.69
C THR A 136 0.80 -11.02 -1.65
N VAL A 137 -0.18 -10.52 -2.39
CA VAL A 137 -0.58 -9.11 -2.37
C VAL A 137 -0.97 -8.67 -0.95
N LYS A 138 -0.62 -7.43 -0.63
CA LYS A 138 -1.03 -6.71 0.59
C LYS A 138 -1.73 -5.41 0.20
N LEU A 139 -2.33 -4.77 1.20
CA LEU A 139 -3.08 -3.54 1.02
C LEU A 139 -2.47 -2.42 1.86
N TYR A 140 -2.00 -1.37 1.19
CA TYR A 140 -1.48 -0.17 1.84
C TYR A 140 -2.60 0.82 2.14
N CYS A 141 -2.61 1.35 3.37
CA CYS A 141 -3.51 2.44 3.75
C CYS A 141 -2.76 3.76 3.75
N PRO A 142 -3.10 4.74 2.90
CA PRO A 142 -2.44 6.03 2.91
C PRO A 142 -2.81 6.89 4.12
N LYS A 143 -3.87 6.56 4.88
CA LYS A 143 -4.26 7.34 6.07
C LYS A 143 -3.45 7.00 7.32
N CYS A 144 -3.14 5.72 7.54
CA CYS A 144 -2.32 5.28 8.67
C CYS A 144 -0.94 4.77 8.28
N GLU A 145 -0.63 4.75 6.98
CA GLU A 145 0.70 4.40 6.43
C GLU A 145 1.17 3.00 6.80
N ASP A 146 0.21 2.07 6.90
CA ASP A 146 0.45 0.71 7.33
C ASP A 146 -0.12 -0.29 6.31
N ILE A 147 0.40 -1.52 6.37
CA ILE A 147 0.17 -2.59 5.41
C ILE A 147 -0.73 -3.66 6.03
N TYR A 148 -1.79 -4.02 5.31
CA TYR A 148 -2.81 -4.96 5.76
C TYR A 148 -2.91 -6.18 4.85
N ASN A 149 -3.37 -7.29 5.41
CA ASN A 149 -3.76 -8.45 4.61
C ASN A 149 -5.15 -8.21 3.99
N PRO A 150 -5.39 -8.66 2.75
CA PRO A 150 -6.73 -8.68 2.18
C PRO A 150 -7.72 -9.42 3.09
N LYS A 151 -8.91 -8.85 3.29
CA LYS A 151 -9.94 -9.43 4.17
C LYS A 151 -10.51 -10.75 3.63
N SER A 152 -10.64 -10.85 2.31
CA SER A 152 -11.18 -12.04 1.67
C SER A 152 -10.07 -13.01 1.29
N SER A 153 -10.27 -14.30 1.60
CA SER A 153 -9.33 -15.37 1.24
C SER A 153 -9.15 -15.51 -0.28
N ARG A 154 -10.13 -15.08 -1.09
CA ARG A 154 -10.02 -15.12 -2.56
C ARG A 154 -8.91 -14.24 -3.12
N HIS A 155 -8.53 -13.19 -2.39
CA HIS A 155 -7.44 -12.28 -2.77
C HIS A 155 -6.10 -12.72 -2.16
N ALA A 156 -6.11 -13.70 -1.25
CA ALA A 156 -4.90 -14.16 -0.58
C ALA A 156 -4.00 -14.99 -1.50
N SER A 157 -4.52 -15.54 -2.60
CA SER A 157 -3.73 -16.30 -3.58
C SER A 157 -3.08 -15.44 -4.66
N ILE A 158 -3.40 -14.15 -4.73
CA ILE A 158 -2.80 -13.25 -5.73
C ILE A 158 -1.36 -12.94 -5.32
N ASP A 159 -0.45 -13.04 -6.28
CA ASP A 159 0.95 -12.68 -6.09
C ASP A 159 1.11 -11.17 -5.89
N GLY A 160 1.91 -10.78 -4.90
CA GLY A 160 2.19 -9.37 -4.65
C GLY A 160 3.08 -8.74 -5.70
N ALA A 161 3.93 -9.53 -6.37
CA ALA A 161 4.83 -9.06 -7.42
C ALA A 161 4.05 -8.42 -8.59
N TYR A 162 2.80 -8.83 -8.82
CA TYR A 162 1.95 -8.30 -9.89
C TYR A 162 1.48 -6.86 -9.67
N PHE A 163 1.70 -6.30 -8.48
CA PHE A 163 1.43 -4.90 -8.15
C PHE A 163 2.71 -4.11 -7.87
N GLY A 164 3.82 -4.82 -7.64
CA GLY A 164 5.10 -4.24 -7.27
C GLY A 164 5.14 -3.55 -5.91
N THR A 165 6.35 -3.23 -5.48
CA THR A 165 6.63 -2.56 -4.20
C THR A 165 6.41 -1.04 -4.26
N SER A 166 6.46 -0.45 -5.46
CA SER A 166 6.53 1.00 -5.65
C SER A 166 5.21 1.68 -6.04
N PHE A 167 4.25 0.94 -6.61
CA PHE A 167 3.02 1.47 -7.20
C PHE A 167 2.28 2.48 -6.30
N HIS A 168 2.01 2.11 -5.04
CA HIS A 168 1.27 2.97 -4.11
C HIS A 168 1.98 4.32 -3.86
N ASN A 169 3.31 4.33 -3.81
CA ASN A 169 4.09 5.57 -3.62
C ASN A 169 4.08 6.44 -4.88
N ILE A 170 4.22 5.82 -6.05
CA ILE A 170 4.22 6.53 -7.33
C ILE A 170 2.86 7.18 -7.58
N LEU A 171 1.76 6.51 -7.23
CA LEU A 171 0.42 7.08 -7.35
C LEU A 171 0.29 8.40 -6.56
N PHE A 172 0.77 8.46 -5.32
CA PHE A 172 0.71 9.69 -4.52
C PHE A 172 1.74 10.74 -4.93
N GLN A 173 2.85 10.35 -5.55
CA GLN A 173 3.79 11.30 -6.14
C GLN A 173 3.16 12.02 -7.35
N VAL A 174 2.39 11.30 -8.17
CA VAL A 174 1.69 11.88 -9.33
C VAL A 174 0.41 12.61 -8.92
N TYR A 175 -0.30 12.13 -7.89
CA TYR A 175 -1.54 12.71 -7.39
C TYR A 175 -1.43 13.10 -5.90
N PRO A 176 -0.62 14.12 -5.54
CA PRO A 176 -0.39 14.50 -4.15
C PRO A 176 -1.66 15.00 -3.44
N ALA A 177 -2.62 15.56 -4.19
CA ALA A 177 -3.91 16.00 -3.66
C ALA A 177 -4.79 14.88 -3.09
N LEU A 178 -4.46 13.61 -3.37
CA LEU A 178 -5.17 12.44 -2.84
C LEU A 178 -4.58 11.93 -1.53
N ILE A 179 -3.45 12.47 -1.08
CA ILE A 179 -2.86 12.09 0.19
C ILE A 179 -3.82 12.55 1.30
N PRO A 180 -4.40 11.62 2.08
CA PRO A 180 -5.32 11.99 3.13
C PRO A 180 -4.58 12.71 4.25
N GLU A 181 -5.26 13.66 4.87
CA GLU A 181 -4.81 14.23 6.13
C GLU A 181 -4.66 13.13 7.18
N LYS A 182 -3.56 13.21 7.92
CA LYS A 182 -3.23 12.23 8.93
C LYS A 182 -4.01 12.56 10.22
N SER A 183 -4.17 11.57 11.10
CA SER A 183 -4.81 11.77 12.41
C SER A 183 -3.86 11.28 13.50
N LYS A 184 -3.75 12.05 14.60
CA LYS A 184 -2.94 11.68 15.75
C LYS A 184 -3.76 10.92 16.79
N ARG A 185 -5.10 10.88 16.66
CA ARG A 185 -5.99 10.05 17.49
C ARG A 185 -5.45 8.63 17.60
N ARG A 186 -5.32 8.19 18.85
CA ARG A 186 -4.93 6.84 19.24
C ARG A 186 -6.04 6.22 20.08
N TYR A 187 -6.06 4.89 20.12
CA TYR A 187 -6.98 4.18 21.00
C TYR A 187 -6.55 4.41 22.45
N GLU A 188 -7.44 5.00 23.25
CA GLU A 188 -7.25 5.18 24.69
C GLU A 188 -7.91 4.01 25.45
N PRO A 189 -7.15 3.09 26.05
CA PRO A 189 -7.73 2.01 26.84
C PRO A 189 -8.32 2.58 28.15
N LYS A 190 -9.63 2.36 28.36
CA LYS A 190 -10.37 2.79 29.56
C LYS A 190 -11.06 1.63 30.25
N VAL A 191 -11.02 1.60 31.57
CA VAL A 191 -11.72 0.64 32.44
C VAL A 191 -12.68 1.44 33.33
N PHE A 192 -13.99 1.20 33.22
CA PHE A 192 -15.04 2.00 33.87
C PHE A 192 -14.93 3.52 33.64
N GLY A 193 -14.39 3.93 32.49
CA GLY A 193 -14.16 5.34 32.15
C GLY A 193 -12.79 5.88 32.58
N PHE A 194 -12.04 5.16 33.42
CA PHE A 194 -10.69 5.55 33.86
C PHE A 194 -9.62 5.03 32.91
N ARG A 195 -8.63 5.87 32.57
CA ARG A 195 -7.46 5.46 31.78
C ARG A 195 -6.61 4.45 32.57
N VAL A 196 -6.07 3.43 31.90
CA VAL A 196 -5.19 2.43 32.55
C VAL A 196 -3.83 3.04 32.88
N HIS A 197 -3.37 2.96 34.14
CA HIS A 197 -2.17 3.67 34.65
C HIS A 197 -0.92 3.54 33.77
N ALA A 198 -0.47 2.30 33.48
CA ALA A 198 0.73 2.07 32.67
C ALA A 198 0.56 2.50 31.20
N ALA A 199 -0.61 2.23 30.61
CA ALA A 199 -0.89 2.64 29.24
C ALA A 199 -1.02 4.17 29.12
N ALA A 200 -1.54 4.83 30.15
CA ALA A 200 -1.65 6.28 30.22
C ALA A 200 -0.27 6.95 30.37
N ALA A 201 0.62 6.40 31.20
CA ALA A 201 2.00 6.87 31.32
C ALA A 201 2.76 6.74 29.99
N LEU A 202 2.66 5.58 29.32
CA LEU A 202 3.26 5.37 28.00
C LEU A 202 2.66 6.32 26.95
N ALA A 203 1.34 6.49 26.93
CA ALA A 203 0.68 7.40 25.99
C ALA A 203 1.17 8.84 26.16
N ARG A 204 1.21 9.36 27.40
CA ARG A 204 1.75 10.70 27.70
C ARG A 204 3.19 10.87 27.23
N TRP A 205 4.05 9.89 27.49
CA TRP A 205 5.44 9.92 26.99
C TRP A 205 5.50 9.93 25.45
N GLN A 206 4.71 9.09 24.78
CA GLN A 206 4.64 9.04 23.31
C GLN A 206 4.05 10.30 22.69
N ASP A 207 3.18 11.01 23.40
CA ASP A 207 2.62 12.29 22.99
C ASP A 207 3.67 13.39 23.14
N GLY A 208 4.41 13.44 24.25
CA GLY A 208 5.55 14.35 24.43
C GLY A 208 6.61 14.21 23.34
N ALA A 209 7.06 12.97 23.05
CA ALA A 209 8.02 12.71 21.98
C ALA A 209 7.50 13.12 20.59
N ARG A 210 6.17 13.01 20.35
CA ARG A 210 5.54 13.45 19.11
C ARG A 210 5.58 14.97 18.98
N VAL A 211 5.26 15.70 20.04
CA VAL A 211 5.30 17.17 20.06
C VAL A 211 6.71 17.67 19.77
N GLU A 212 7.73 17.08 20.40
CA GLU A 212 9.14 17.43 20.13
C GLU A 212 9.53 17.17 18.67
N MET A 213 9.17 16.01 18.11
CA MET A 213 9.43 15.70 16.71
C MET A 213 8.75 16.68 15.76
N ARG A 214 7.51 17.10 16.06
CA ARG A 214 6.80 18.12 15.25
C ARG A 214 7.52 19.46 15.27
N LYS A 215 8.00 19.90 16.44
CA LYS A 215 8.80 21.11 16.57
C LYS A 215 10.04 21.05 15.66
N ARG A 216 10.78 19.94 15.71
CA ARG A 216 11.95 19.70 14.85
C ARG A 216 11.62 19.72 13.36
N LEU A 217 10.50 19.12 12.95
CA LEU A 217 10.06 19.12 11.54
C LEU A 217 9.66 20.53 11.06
N LYS A 218 9.01 21.31 11.92
CA LYS A 218 8.65 22.71 11.65
C LYS A 218 9.90 23.59 11.51
N GLU A 219 10.87 23.43 12.41
CA GLU A 219 12.18 24.10 12.33
C GLU A 219 12.96 23.73 11.06
N ALA A 220 12.78 22.50 10.55
CA ALA A 220 13.37 22.04 9.30
C ALA A 220 12.59 22.45 8.04
N GLY A 221 11.49 23.22 8.16
CA GLY A 221 10.70 23.71 7.02
C GLY A 221 9.81 22.67 6.35
N VAL A 222 9.48 21.56 7.03
CA VAL A 222 8.59 20.52 6.50
C VAL A 222 7.14 20.84 6.88
N GLU A 223 6.47 21.70 6.10
CA GLU A 223 5.14 22.24 6.44
C GLU A 223 3.96 21.36 5.98
N ASN A 224 4.19 20.33 5.15
CA ASN A 224 3.12 19.59 4.46
C ASN A 224 2.47 18.42 5.23
N VAL A 225 2.58 18.36 6.56
CA VAL A 225 1.92 17.30 7.35
C VAL A 225 0.78 17.90 8.17
N GLY A 226 -0.24 18.42 7.49
CA GLY A 226 -1.49 18.81 8.14
C GLY A 226 -2.15 17.57 8.75
N PHE A 227 -2.32 17.55 10.07
CA PHE A 227 -3.16 16.56 10.72
C PHE A 227 -4.56 17.12 10.88
N THR A 228 -5.57 16.29 10.71
CA THR A 228 -6.99 16.62 10.90
C THR A 228 -7.28 17.36 12.22
N GLU A 229 -6.57 17.03 13.31
CA GLU A 229 -6.76 17.68 14.61
C GLU A 229 -6.10 19.08 14.69
N ASP A 230 -5.11 19.39 13.85
CA ASP A 230 -4.49 20.74 13.85
C ASP A 230 -5.46 21.83 13.36
N ALA A 231 -6.48 21.46 12.58
CA ALA A 231 -7.54 22.35 12.15
C ALA A 231 -8.63 22.56 13.23
N GLU A 232 -8.72 21.63 14.20
CA GLU A 232 -9.66 21.70 15.33
C GLU A 232 -9.05 22.45 16.53
N ASP A 233 -7.73 22.34 16.73
CA ASP A 233 -6.99 22.87 17.89
C ASP A 233 -6.52 24.33 17.74
N GLY A 234 -7.10 25.10 16.81
CA GLY A 234 -6.64 26.43 16.42
C GLY A 234 -6.63 27.54 17.48
N ASP A 235 -6.81 27.23 18.77
CA ASP A 235 -6.67 28.21 19.86
C ASP A 235 -6.39 27.64 21.27
N SER A 236 -5.97 26.37 21.44
CA SER A 236 -5.95 25.77 22.81
C SER A 236 -4.82 24.79 23.16
N ALA A 237 -4.02 24.30 22.20
CA ALA A 237 -3.00 23.29 22.51
C ALA A 237 -1.65 23.85 23.01
N GLU A 238 -1.40 25.16 22.87
CA GLU A 238 -0.16 25.77 23.36
C GLU A 238 -0.22 26.11 24.86
N GLU A 239 -1.41 26.21 25.47
CA GLU A 239 -1.57 26.58 26.89
C GLU A 239 -1.64 25.37 27.85
N GLU A 240 -1.93 24.15 27.39
CA GLU A 240 -2.10 22.98 28.29
C GLU A 240 -0.77 22.37 28.79
N LEU A 241 0.38 22.68 28.17
CA LEU A 241 1.68 22.15 28.60
C LEU A 241 2.39 23.02 29.64
N GLU A 242 1.94 24.26 29.88
CA GLU A 242 2.53 25.13 30.90
C GLU A 242 1.93 24.90 32.30
N HIS A 243 0.85 24.09 32.43
CA HIS A 243 0.13 23.93 33.70
C HIS A 243 0.51 22.67 34.51
N ASP A 244 1.27 21.72 33.96
CA ASP A 244 1.61 20.45 34.66
C ASP A 244 2.99 20.47 35.35
N GLU A 245 3.74 21.59 35.28
CA GLU A 245 5.07 21.71 35.93
C GLU A 245 5.02 22.25 37.38
N SER A 246 3.84 22.58 37.95
CA SER A 246 3.79 23.29 39.24
C SER A 246 3.25 22.54 40.46
N GLU A 247 2.77 21.29 40.37
CA GLU A 247 2.32 20.57 41.57
C GLU A 247 2.71 19.09 41.57
N ASP A 248 3.95 18.80 41.98
CA ASP A 248 4.27 17.56 42.71
C ASP A 248 5.57 17.77 43.53
N GLY A 249 5.49 18.70 44.49
CA GLY A 249 6.41 18.75 45.61
C GLY A 249 5.92 17.83 46.73
N MET A 250 6.25 16.54 46.66
CA MET A 250 6.15 15.63 47.81
C MET A 250 7.40 14.74 47.90
N ASP A 251 8.31 15.19 48.76
CA ASP A 251 9.24 14.44 49.60
C ASP A 251 9.77 13.09 49.08
N GLU A 252 10.98 13.10 48.51
CA GLU A 252 11.82 11.92 48.38
C GLU A 252 12.50 11.59 49.72
N ASP A 253 11.91 10.67 50.48
CA ASP A 253 12.63 9.88 51.48
C ASP A 253 12.36 8.39 51.23
N GLY A 254 13.40 7.67 50.79
CA GLY A 254 13.53 6.24 51.03
C GLY A 254 13.75 5.32 49.83
N LEU A 255 14.95 4.71 49.85
CA LEU A 255 15.28 3.36 49.35
C LEU A 255 15.69 3.26 47.87
N GLY A 256 17.01 3.37 47.66
CA GLY A 256 17.66 3.16 46.37
C GLY A 256 17.88 1.70 45.98
N LEU A 257 18.49 1.51 44.81
CA LEU A 257 19.24 0.32 44.41
C LEU A 257 20.21 0.66 43.26
N ALA A 258 21.51 0.48 43.58
CA ALA A 258 22.65 0.10 42.74
C ALA A 258 22.88 0.73 41.35
N LYS A 259 23.88 1.63 41.27
CA LYS A 259 24.67 1.88 40.04
C LYS A 259 25.72 0.78 39.88
N THR A 260 25.73 0.08 38.75
CA THR A 260 26.87 -0.73 38.29
C THR A 260 27.98 0.19 37.75
N PRO A 261 29.26 0.01 38.11
CA PRO A 261 30.33 0.84 37.58
C PRO A 261 30.78 0.37 36.19
N ALA A 262 30.99 1.31 35.28
CA ALA A 262 31.65 1.11 34.00
C ALA A 262 33.16 0.95 34.21
N ALA A 263 33.76 0.00 33.48
CA ALA A 263 35.19 -0.28 33.51
C ALA A 263 35.92 0.58 32.47
N ASP A 264 36.70 1.56 32.92
CA ASP A 264 37.68 2.26 32.10
C ASP A 264 39.06 1.65 32.32
N GLY A 265 39.56 0.96 31.29
CA GLY A 265 40.92 0.43 31.24
C GLY A 265 41.81 1.29 30.35
N GLU A 266 42.56 2.21 30.96
CA GLU A 266 43.75 2.81 30.37
C GLU A 266 44.96 2.48 31.24
N THR A 267 45.81 1.56 30.79
CA THR A 267 47.15 1.34 31.35
C THR A 267 48.20 1.73 30.32
N LYS A 268 48.91 2.84 30.57
CA LYS A 268 50.21 3.15 29.97
C LYS A 268 51.32 2.81 30.97
N ALA A 269 52.16 1.88 30.52
CA ALA A 269 53.58 1.66 30.75
C ALA A 269 54.28 2.25 31.99
N ALA A 270 54.91 1.36 32.75
CA ALA A 270 56.30 1.44 33.18
C ALA A 270 56.96 0.07 33.01
#